data_AF-A0A496A8S9-F1
#
_entry.id   AF-A0A496A8S9-F1
#
_cell.length_a   1.000
_cell.length_b   1.000
_cell.length_c   1.000
_cell.angle_alpha   90.00
_cell.angle_beta   90.00
_cell.angle_gamma   90.00
#
_symmetry.space_group_name_H-M   'P 1'
#
loop_
_entity.id
_entity.type
_entity.pdbx_description
1 polymer ?
#
loop_
_entity_poly.entity_id
_entity_poly.type
_entity_poly.pdbx_seq_one_letter_code
_entity_poly.pdbx_strand_id
1 'polypeptide(L)'
;DHPLFNAPNRITEKTFKGWGHQGWPTVWEVIGSQKGFDVLMESGGRPAIMEAEFGKGKFLMMAIAPDKYHIAGNDGHTKDMAKLFMENLLFHVEEFAAVKASGKVTTTWAKLKM
;
A
#
# COMPACT_ATOMS: atom_id res chain seq x y z
N ASP A 1 8.04 12.25 3.13
CA ASP A 1 6.99 12.53 2.12
C ASP A 1 6.95 11.46 1.02
N HIS A 2 6.50 10.25 1.36
CA HIS A 2 6.40 9.15 0.40
C HIS A 2 5.04 9.17 -0.33
N PRO A 3 4.97 8.93 -1.66
CA PRO A 3 3.72 8.95 -2.42
C PRO A 3 2.65 8.01 -1.87
N LEU A 4 3.05 6.84 -1.37
CA LEU A 4 2.14 5.86 -0.74
C LEU A 4 1.27 6.47 0.38
N PHE A 5 1.77 7.50 1.07
CA PHE A 5 1.04 8.18 2.15
C PHE A 5 0.47 9.53 1.75
N ASN A 6 0.78 10.05 0.55
CA ASN A 6 0.45 11.43 0.20
C ASN A 6 -0.31 11.58 -1.12
N ALA A 7 -0.47 10.53 -1.93
CA ALA A 7 -1.16 10.61 -3.21
C ALA A 7 -1.96 9.33 -3.54
N PRO A 8 -3.20 9.46 -4.06
CA PRO A 8 -3.95 10.72 -4.23
C PRO A 8 -4.47 11.29 -2.90
N ASN A 9 -4.52 10.48 -1.85
CA ASN A 9 -5.05 10.86 -0.56
C ASN A 9 -3.92 11.13 0.44
N ARG A 10 -4.06 12.17 1.27
CA ARG A 10 -3.13 12.43 2.36
C ARG A 10 -3.48 11.59 3.58
N ILE A 11 -2.58 10.68 3.94
CA ILE A 11 -2.69 9.73 5.05
C ILE A 11 -1.54 10.01 6.02
N THR A 12 -1.85 10.09 7.31
CA THR A 12 -0.86 10.35 8.36
C THR A 12 -0.81 9.19 9.34
N GLU A 13 0.20 9.14 10.21
CA GLU A 13 0.26 8.13 11.28
C GLU A 13 -1.02 8.07 12.13
N LYS A 14 -1.64 9.24 12.38
CA LYS A 14 -2.91 9.33 13.11
C LYS A 14 -4.03 8.55 12.42
N THR A 15 -3.98 8.47 11.10
CA THR A 15 -4.96 7.75 10.29
C THR A 15 -4.91 6.25 10.59
N PHE A 16 -3.73 5.68 10.86
CA PHE A 16 -3.58 4.25 11.19
C PHE A 16 -3.89 3.94 12.65
N LYS A 17 -4.01 4.95 13.52
CA LYS A 17 -4.23 4.75 14.94
C LYS A 17 -5.62 4.18 15.19
N GLY A 18 -5.68 3.04 15.87
CA GLY A 18 -6.95 2.38 16.20
C GLY A 18 -7.51 1.49 15.08
N TRP A 19 -6.85 1.43 13.92
CA TRP A 19 -7.21 0.45 12.91
C TRP A 19 -7.07 -0.97 13.47
N GLY A 20 -8.11 -1.75 13.27
CA GLY A 20 -8.13 -3.14 13.69
C GLY A 20 -9.42 -3.86 13.31
N HIS A 21 -9.51 -5.11 13.74
CA HIS A 21 -10.69 -5.95 13.63
C HIS A 21 -10.81 -6.81 14.88
N GLN A 22 -11.94 -6.80 15.59
CA GLN A 22 -12.20 -7.64 16.78
C GLN A 22 -11.09 -7.59 17.84
N GLY A 23 -10.54 -6.40 18.10
CA GLY A 23 -9.43 -6.19 19.05
C GLY A 23 -8.04 -6.52 18.50
N TRP A 24 -7.93 -7.08 17.30
CA TRP A 24 -6.66 -7.29 16.61
C TRP A 24 -6.19 -5.98 15.95
N PRO A 25 -4.94 -5.55 16.15
CA PRO A 25 -4.39 -4.38 15.47
C PRO A 25 -4.24 -4.67 13.97
N THR A 26 -4.34 -3.62 13.16
CA THR A 26 -4.28 -3.77 11.71
C THR A 26 -2.92 -4.24 11.19
N VAL A 27 -1.85 -3.80 11.84
CA VAL A 27 -0.50 -4.32 11.59
C VAL A 27 -0.32 -5.55 12.47
N TRP A 28 -0.81 -6.68 11.97
CA TRP A 28 -0.82 -7.96 12.69
C TRP A 28 0.49 -8.73 12.51
N GLU A 29 1.02 -8.70 11.30
CA GLU A 29 2.23 -9.45 10.97
C GLU A 29 3.46 -8.56 11.16
N VAL A 30 4.54 -9.18 11.59
CA VAL A 30 5.81 -8.51 11.78
C VAL A 30 6.68 -8.93 10.62
N ILE A 31 7.05 -7.98 9.76
CA ILE A 31 8.07 -8.26 8.77
C ILE A 31 9.41 -8.17 9.50
N GLY A 32 10.16 -9.27 9.50
CA GLY A 32 11.54 -9.22 9.97
C GLY A 32 12.34 -8.25 9.10
N SER A 33 13.21 -7.43 9.70
CA SER A 33 14.06 -6.50 8.96
C SER A 33 14.81 -7.24 7.85
N GLN A 34 14.66 -6.77 6.60
CA GLN A 34 15.35 -7.33 5.45
C GLN A 34 16.44 -6.37 4.96
N LYS A 35 17.63 -6.89 4.68
CA LYS A 35 18.69 -6.08 4.08
C LYS A 35 18.30 -5.70 2.65
N GLY A 36 18.52 -4.43 2.29
CA GLY A 36 18.20 -3.90 0.96
C GLY A 36 16.76 -3.42 0.81
N PHE A 37 16.00 -3.34 1.91
CA PHE A 37 14.70 -2.71 1.97
C PHE A 37 14.77 -1.42 2.81
N ASP A 38 14.13 -0.37 2.30
CA ASP A 38 13.88 0.86 3.04
C ASP A 38 12.58 0.74 3.83
N VAL A 39 12.62 1.11 5.11
CA VAL A 39 11.44 1.06 5.99
C VAL A 39 10.62 2.33 5.79
N LEU A 40 9.39 2.16 5.32
CA LEU A 40 8.44 3.26 5.06
C LEU A 40 7.53 3.54 6.26
N MET A 41 7.21 2.50 7.04
CA MET A 41 6.38 2.61 8.24
C MET A 41 6.77 1.53 9.25
N GLU A 42 6.76 1.89 10.53
CA GLU A 42 6.92 0.97 11.65
C GLU A 42 5.65 0.83 12.48
N SER A 43 5.48 -0.32 13.12
CA SER A 43 4.47 -0.56 14.15
C SER A 43 5.08 -1.41 15.25
N GLY A 44 4.95 -0.97 16.51
CA GLY A 44 5.52 -1.70 17.65
C GLY A 44 7.04 -1.89 17.57
N GLY A 45 7.76 -0.93 16.97
CA GLY A 45 9.22 -0.99 16.78
C GLY A 45 9.68 -2.00 15.74
N ARG A 46 8.80 -2.42 14.82
CA ARG A 46 9.10 -3.34 13.73
C ARG A 46 8.59 -2.80 12.39
N PRO A 47 9.24 -3.14 11.27
CA PRO A 47 8.76 -2.73 9.95
C PRO A 47 7.36 -3.27 9.65
N ALA A 48 6.47 -2.37 9.23
CA ALA A 48 5.10 -2.64 8.82
C ALA A 48 4.94 -2.52 7.30
N ILE A 49 5.63 -1.55 6.70
CA ILE A 49 5.69 -1.32 5.26
C ILE A 49 7.14 -1.06 4.89
N MET A 50 7.63 -1.77 3.88
CA MET A 50 8.97 -1.60 3.35
C MET A 50 8.95 -1.63 1.83
N GLU A 51 9.92 -0.97 1.22
CA GLU A 51 10.14 -1.02 -0.23
C GLU A 51 11.57 -1.37 -0.58
N ALA A 52 11.78 -1.91 -1.78
CA ALA A 52 13.10 -2.16 -2.32
C ALA A 52 13.08 -2.04 -3.84
N GLU A 53 14.26 -1.81 -4.40
CA GLU A 53 14.48 -1.83 -5.84
C GLU A 53 15.54 -2.88 -6.20
N PHE A 54 15.30 -3.63 -7.29
CA PHE A 54 16.29 -4.53 -7.87
C PHE A 54 16.25 -4.47 -9.39
N GLY A 55 17.31 -3.92 -9.99
CA GLY A 55 17.35 -3.65 -11.42
C GLY A 55 16.28 -2.65 -11.84
N LYS A 56 15.26 -3.11 -12.57
CA LYS A 56 14.08 -2.30 -12.96
C LYS A 56 12.81 -2.67 -12.16
N GLY A 57 12.90 -3.65 -11.27
CA GLY A 57 11.77 -4.09 -10.45
C GLY A 57 11.69 -3.30 -9.15
N LYS A 58 10.46 -3.04 -8.71
CA LYS A 58 10.16 -2.50 -7.38
C LYS A 58 9.41 -3.54 -6.55
N PHE A 59 9.73 -3.60 -5.27
CA PHE A 59 9.08 -4.46 -4.30
C PHE A 59 8.44 -3.57 -3.25
N LEU A 60 7.19 -3.85 -2.94
CA LEU A 60 6.50 -3.27 -1.80
C LEU A 60 6.05 -4.44 -0.91
N MET A 61 6.55 -4.48 0.32
CA MET A 61 6.20 -5.50 1.30
C MET A 61 5.41 -4.85 2.43
N MET A 62 4.26 -5.43 2.76
CA MET A 62 3.33 -4.85 3.70
C MET A 62 2.78 -5.91 4.65
N ALA A 63 2.79 -5.63 5.95
CA ALA A 63 2.09 -6.40 6.96
C ALA A 63 0.78 -5.71 7.37
N ILE A 64 0.08 -5.17 6.37
CA ILE A 64 -1.22 -4.53 6.48
C ILE A 64 -2.11 -5.05 5.36
N ALA A 65 -3.36 -5.36 5.70
CA ALA A 65 -4.37 -5.93 4.79
C ALA A 65 -5.53 -4.94 4.56
N PRO A 66 -5.32 -3.84 3.80
CA PRO A 66 -6.32 -2.79 3.63
C PRO A 66 -7.63 -3.29 3.01
N ASP A 67 -7.58 -4.29 2.15
CA ASP A 67 -8.73 -5.00 1.59
C ASP A 67 -9.62 -5.61 2.68
N LYS A 68 -9.02 -6.30 3.65
CA LYS A 68 -9.73 -6.91 4.78
C LYS A 68 -10.36 -5.83 5.67
N TYR A 69 -9.61 -4.78 5.99
CA TYR A 69 -10.08 -3.74 6.91
C TYR A 69 -11.14 -2.83 6.31
N HIS A 70 -11.17 -2.67 4.98
CA HIS A 70 -12.27 -1.99 4.31
C HIS A 70 -13.62 -2.69 4.53
N ILE A 71 -13.62 -4.02 4.57
CA ILE A 71 -14.84 -4.82 4.75
C ILE A 71 -15.17 -4.97 6.24
N ALA A 72 -14.18 -5.40 7.02
CA ALA A 72 -14.35 -5.91 8.38
C ALA A 72 -13.75 -5.01 9.48
N GLY A 73 -13.26 -3.81 9.16
CA GLY A 73 -12.71 -2.89 10.16
C GLY A 73 -13.65 -2.63 11.34
N ASN A 74 -13.07 -2.38 12.52
CA ASN A 74 -13.77 -2.18 13.79
C ASN A 74 -14.86 -1.08 13.73
N ASP A 75 -14.63 -0.05 12.92
CA ASP A 75 -15.52 1.10 12.79
C ASP A 75 -15.52 1.64 11.35
N GLY A 76 -16.42 2.58 11.06
CA GLY A 76 -16.50 3.23 9.75
C GLY A 76 -15.20 3.96 9.38
N HIS A 77 -14.54 4.58 10.35
CA HIS A 77 -13.28 5.27 10.13
C HIS A 77 -12.18 4.34 9.58
N THR A 78 -12.01 3.17 10.20
CA THR A 78 -11.06 2.14 9.76
C THR A 78 -11.40 1.68 8.34
N LYS A 79 -12.68 1.46 8.03
CA LYS A 79 -13.12 1.01 6.70
C LYS A 79 -12.87 2.05 5.61
N ASP A 80 -13.14 3.31 5.92
CA ASP A 80 -12.93 4.43 5.00
C ASP A 80 -11.44 4.66 4.75
N MET A 81 -10.65 4.68 5.81
CA MET A 81 -9.23 4.98 5.69
C MET A 81 -8.44 3.80 5.06
N ALA A 82 -8.87 2.56 5.29
CA ALA A 82 -8.33 1.39 4.59
C ALA A 82 -8.60 1.45 3.08
N LYS A 83 -9.79 1.95 2.67
CA LYS A 83 -10.10 2.21 1.27
C LYS A 83 -9.17 3.27 0.67
N LEU A 84 -9.03 4.43 1.33
CA LEU A 84 -8.17 5.51 0.84
C LEU A 84 -6.70 5.07 0.74
N PHE A 85 -6.22 4.26 1.68
CA PHE A 85 -4.88 3.68 1.60
C PHE A 85 -4.73 2.71 0.44
N MET A 86 -5.76 1.90 0.14
CA MET A 86 -5.76 1.04 -1.04
C MET A 86 -5.69 1.85 -2.34
N GLU A 87 -6.39 2.99 -2.43
CA GLU A 87 -6.29 3.90 -3.58
C GLU A 87 -4.87 4.44 -3.75
N ASN A 88 -4.21 4.86 -2.67
CA ASN A 88 -2.80 5.28 -2.72
C ASN A 88 -1.87 4.14 -3.14
N LEU A 89 -2.10 2.93 -2.63
CA LEU A 89 -1.34 1.73 -2.96
C LEU A 89 -1.41 1.48 -4.48
N LEU A 90 -2.64 1.47 -5.02
CA LEU A 90 -2.89 1.28 -6.44
C LEU A 90 -2.25 2.38 -7.28
N PHE A 91 -2.43 3.65 -6.90
CA PHE A 91 -1.81 4.77 -7.60
C PHE A 91 -0.27 4.65 -7.63
N HIS A 92 0.34 4.30 -6.49
CA HIS A 92 1.79 4.14 -6.38
C HIS A 92 2.30 2.99 -7.24
N VAL A 93 1.63 1.82 -7.26
CA VAL A 93 2.06 0.70 -8.11
C VAL A 93 1.73 0.91 -9.59
N GLU A 94 0.69 1.68 -9.90
CA GLU A 94 0.28 1.99 -11.28
C GLU A 94 1.30 2.85 -12.02
N GLU A 95 2.00 3.75 -11.33
CA GLU A 95 3.16 4.47 -11.88
C GLU A 95 4.19 3.50 -12.49
N PHE A 96 4.38 2.35 -11.84
CA PHE A 96 5.31 1.31 -12.29
C PHE A 96 4.69 0.32 -13.28
N ALA A 97 3.36 0.27 -13.36
CA ALA A 97 2.62 -0.53 -14.34
C ALA A 97 2.48 0.14 -15.71
N ALA A 98 3.25 1.20 -15.98
CA ALA A 98 3.26 1.92 -17.26
C ALA A 98 3.68 1.00 -18.42
N VAL A 99 2.69 0.32 -19.01
CA VAL A 99 2.83 -0.40 -20.27
C VAL A 99 3.05 0.65 -21.36
N LYS A 100 4.31 0.93 -21.72
CA LYS A 100 4.58 1.67 -22.96
C LYS A 100 4.06 0.83 -24.13
N ALA A 101 3.21 1.41 -24.97
CA ALA A 101 2.67 0.72 -26.12
C ALA A 101 3.80 0.32 -27.09
N SER A 102 4.24 -0.93 -27.03
CA SER A 102 5.11 -1.54 -28.02
C SER A 102 4.37 -2.70 -28.69
N GLY A 103 3.53 -2.37 -29.67
CA GLY A 103 2.78 -3.34 -30.49
C GLY A 103 1.27 -3.38 -30.26
N LYS A 104 0.58 -4.19 -31.06
CA LYS A 104 -0.91 -4.23 -31.11
C LYS A 104 -1.54 -4.67 -29.78
N VAL A 105 -0.97 -5.65 -29.09
CA VAL A 105 -1.53 -6.21 -27.84
C VAL A 105 -1.42 -5.21 -26.69
N THR A 106 -0.26 -4.55 -26.53
CA THR A 106 -0.05 -3.52 -25.50
C THR A 106 -0.87 -2.25 -25.75
N THR A 107 -1.20 -1.95 -27.02
CA THR A 107 -2.11 -0.84 -27.37
C THR A 107 -3.54 -1.07 -26.88
N THR A 108 -4.04 -2.31 -26.89
CA THR A 108 -5.39 -2.63 -26.42
C THR A 108 -5.52 -2.47 -24.90
N TRP A 109 -4.53 -2.95 -24.14
CA TRP A 109 -4.50 -2.78 -22.68
C TRP A 109 -4.35 -1.31 -22.26
N ALA A 110 -3.51 -0.53 -22.96
CA ALA A 110 -3.36 0.89 -22.69
C ALA A 110 -4.65 1.69 -22.97
N LYS A 111 -5.44 1.30 -23.98
CA LYS A 111 -6.75 1.92 -24.29
C LYS A 111 -7.84 1.59 -23.27
N LEU A 112 -7.78 0.41 -22.64
CA LEU A 112 -8.72 0.01 -21.59
C LEU A 112 -8.46 0.72 -20.25
N LYS A 113 -7.25 1.29 -20.07
CA LYS A 113 -6.86 2.04 -18.88
C LYS A 113 -7.26 3.52 -18.90
N MET A 114 -7.77 4.05 -20.03
CA MET A 114 -8.22 5.46 -20.16
C MET A 114 -9.68 5.64 -19.76
#